data_AF-E3KFM4-F1
#
_entry.id   AF-E3KFM4-F1
#
_cell.length_a   1.000
_cell.length_b   1.000
_cell.length_c   1.000
_cell.angle_alpha   90.00
_cell.angle_beta   90.00
_cell.angle_gamma   90.00
#
_symmetry.space_group_name_H-M   'P 1'
#
loop_
_entity.id
_entity.type
_entity.pdbx_description
1 polymer ?
#
loop_
_entity_poly.entity_id
_entity_poly.type
_entity_poly.pdbx_seq_one_letter_code
_entity_poly.pdbx_strand_id
1 'polypeptide(L)'
;MKELKHYRLRRLDTSIRVHLRAEIRHFFLASCRIIEAIKLPTQQRSTPIGYLLFGISDPIDRAVRWIEASEFLLLQNWWLRALGDIEDAVEDLLVVANPTNRHIRGPLPQLAQSSLPLLKLIRLFFNKFFDLGLAKEELVKSYTDMSTEQLLSFEKFAQDIAEAILGLVCGLQEEEDEVVDQAQISLDFMHRVKSLSPLFQSLLLLSNLYIIPLFPDSDLSPSQISFKPWLVTWYTLFFQATNNAIKTANLLSQDLD
;
A
#
# COMPACT_ATOMS: atom_id res chain seq x y z
N MET A 1 -24.95 20.19 1.42
CA MET A 1 -25.05 18.71 1.42
C MET A 1 -23.80 18.03 0.81
N LYS A 2 -22.59 18.63 0.92
CA LYS A 2 -21.32 17.97 0.51
C LYS A 2 -20.74 17.07 1.62
N GLU A 3 -21.28 17.17 2.84
CA GLU A 3 -20.66 16.61 4.04
C GLU A 3 -20.79 15.09 4.22
N LEU A 4 -21.74 14.47 3.52
CA LEU A 4 -22.06 13.05 3.62
C LEU A 4 -22.11 12.40 2.24
N LYS A 5 -20.99 12.44 1.50
CA LYS A 5 -20.88 11.64 0.26
C LYS A 5 -21.15 10.17 0.58
N HIS A 6 -21.79 9.47 -0.38
CA HIS A 6 -22.06 8.04 -0.29
C HIS A 6 -20.80 7.22 0.01
N TYR A 7 -19.63 7.66 -0.45
CA TYR A 7 -18.33 7.10 -0.06
C TYR A 7 -18.16 6.98 1.46
N ARG A 8 -18.31 8.08 2.21
CA ARG A 8 -18.15 8.10 3.68
C ARG A 8 -19.22 7.25 4.36
N LEU A 9 -20.47 7.38 3.93
CA LEU A 9 -21.59 6.60 4.48
C LEU A 9 -21.36 5.10 4.31
N ARG A 10 -20.95 4.67 3.12
CA ARG A 10 -20.67 3.25 2.82
C ARG A 10 -19.52 2.73 3.69
N ARG A 11 -18.44 3.50 3.85
CA ARG A 11 -17.28 3.09 4.64
C ARG A 11 -17.55 3.14 6.15
N LEU A 12 -18.30 4.12 6.63
CA LEU A 12 -18.79 4.18 8.01
C LEU A 12 -19.69 2.99 8.33
N ASP A 13 -20.61 2.63 7.43
CA ASP A 13 -21.47 1.46 7.58
C ASP A 13 -20.65 0.17 7.69
N THR A 14 -19.67 -0.03 6.80
CA THR A 14 -18.72 -1.16 6.92
C THR A 14 -17.94 -1.13 8.25
N SER A 15 -17.44 0.05 8.67
CA SER A 15 -16.70 0.21 9.93
C SER A 15 -17.52 -0.22 11.14
N ILE A 16 -18.79 0.16 11.18
CA ILE A 16 -19.69 -0.16 12.31
C ILE A 16 -20.16 -1.62 12.21
N ARG A 17 -20.72 -2.02 11.06
CA ARG A 17 -21.42 -3.30 10.93
C ARG A 17 -20.49 -4.51 10.84
N VAL A 18 -19.32 -4.33 10.26
CA VAL A 18 -18.35 -5.41 10.07
C VAL A 18 -17.30 -5.36 11.17
N HIS A 19 -16.52 -4.28 11.24
CA HIS A 19 -15.33 -4.24 12.10
C HIS A 19 -15.70 -4.08 13.59
N LEU A 20 -16.44 -3.03 13.95
CA LEU A 20 -16.82 -2.81 15.36
C LEU A 20 -17.65 -3.97 15.92
N ARG A 21 -18.59 -4.51 15.13
CA ARG A 21 -19.40 -5.67 15.55
C ARG A 21 -18.55 -6.92 15.80
N ALA A 22 -17.55 -7.19 14.96
CA ALA A 22 -16.65 -8.34 15.14
C ALA A 22 -15.82 -8.20 16.41
N GLU A 23 -15.25 -7.01 16.66
CA GLU A 23 -14.44 -6.76 17.86
C GLU A 23 -15.26 -6.79 19.14
N ILE A 24 -16.47 -6.22 19.15
CA ILE A 24 -17.39 -6.33 20.27
C ILE A 24 -17.70 -7.81 20.57
N ARG A 25 -17.97 -8.61 19.54
CA ARG A 25 -18.22 -10.05 19.71
C ARG A 25 -16.98 -10.75 20.29
N HIS A 26 -15.79 -10.44 19.79
CA HIS A 26 -14.54 -11.03 20.28
C HIS A 26 -14.30 -10.66 21.76
N PHE A 27 -14.53 -9.40 22.12
CA PHE A 27 -14.45 -8.91 23.49
C PHE A 27 -15.42 -9.62 24.43
N PHE A 28 -16.69 -9.76 24.05
CA PHE A 28 -17.68 -10.47 24.88
C PHE A 28 -17.30 -11.94 25.06
N LEU A 29 -16.86 -12.62 24.00
CA LEU A 29 -16.40 -14.01 24.09
C LEU A 29 -15.20 -14.16 25.03
N ALA A 30 -14.22 -13.27 24.93
CA ALA A 30 -13.08 -13.26 25.82
C ALA A 30 -13.46 -12.96 27.27
N SER A 31 -14.40 -12.03 27.48
CA SER A 31 -14.93 -11.71 28.81
C SER A 31 -15.64 -12.90 29.45
N CYS A 32 -16.46 -13.64 28.69
CA CYS A 32 -17.09 -14.88 29.17
C CYS A 32 -16.03 -15.92 29.59
N ARG A 33 -14.99 -16.12 28.77
CA ARG A 33 -13.87 -17.03 29.09
C ARG A 33 -13.14 -16.63 30.38
N ILE A 34 -12.93 -15.33 30.60
CA ILE A 34 -12.32 -14.82 31.84
C ILE A 34 -13.24 -15.11 33.04
N ILE A 35 -14.54 -14.83 32.93
CA ILE A 35 -15.52 -15.09 34.00
C ILE A 35 -15.56 -16.59 34.34
N GLU A 36 -15.51 -17.46 33.33
CA GLU A 36 -15.43 -18.91 33.52
C GLU A 36 -14.11 -19.33 34.17
N ALA A 37 -12.97 -18.77 33.75
CA ALA A 37 -11.66 -19.06 34.31
C ALA A 37 -11.50 -18.58 35.77
N ILE A 38 -12.21 -17.52 36.18
CA ILE A 38 -12.24 -17.06 37.58
C ILE A 38 -12.86 -18.12 38.50
N LYS A 39 -13.76 -18.98 37.99
CA LYS A 39 -14.37 -20.08 38.75
C LYS A 39 -13.42 -21.27 38.98
N LEU A 40 -12.24 -21.27 38.36
CA LEU A 40 -11.24 -22.33 38.49
C LEU A 40 -10.15 -21.98 39.54
N PRO A 41 -9.49 -22.98 40.16
CA PRO A 41 -8.43 -22.76 41.14
C PRO A 41 -7.23 -21.97 40.58
N THR A 42 -6.59 -21.18 41.45
CA THR A 42 -5.71 -20.03 41.16
C THR A 42 -4.51 -20.27 40.24
N GLN A 43 -4.13 -21.51 39.93
CA GLN A 43 -2.88 -21.85 39.24
C GLN A 43 -2.88 -21.64 37.71
N GLN A 44 -4.01 -21.23 37.11
CA GLN A 44 -4.16 -21.11 35.65
C GLN A 44 -4.71 -19.75 35.18
N ARG A 45 -4.64 -18.71 36.02
CA ARG A 45 -5.09 -17.38 35.67
C ARG A 45 -4.01 -16.61 34.94
N SER A 46 -3.96 -16.76 33.62
CA SER A 46 -3.31 -15.77 32.75
C SER A 46 -4.25 -15.41 31.63
N THR A 47 -4.80 -14.19 31.67
CA THR A 47 -5.36 -13.55 30.48
C THR A 47 -5.21 -12.03 30.61
N PRO A 48 -4.47 -11.37 29.71
CA PRO A 48 -4.25 -9.94 29.77
C PRO A 48 -5.47 -9.19 29.22
N ILE A 49 -6.29 -8.63 30.12
CA ILE A 49 -7.43 -7.76 29.82
C ILE A 49 -7.04 -6.56 28.92
N GLY A 50 -5.77 -6.13 28.98
CA GLY A 50 -5.26 -5.00 28.19
C GLY A 50 -5.40 -5.16 26.68
N TYR A 51 -5.16 -6.36 26.13
CA TYR A 51 -5.30 -6.62 24.69
C TYR A 51 -6.76 -6.54 24.21
N LEU A 52 -7.72 -6.85 25.10
CA LEU A 52 -9.15 -6.84 24.76
C LEU A 52 -9.73 -5.42 24.67
N LEU A 53 -9.24 -4.49 25.52
CA LEU A 53 -9.67 -3.09 25.48
C LEU A 53 -9.12 -2.35 24.26
N PHE A 54 -7.87 -2.65 23.87
CA PHE A 54 -7.26 -2.09 22.66
C PHE A 54 -8.00 -2.51 21.37
N GLY A 55 -8.53 -3.74 21.32
CA GLY A 55 -9.30 -4.22 20.17
C GLY A 55 -10.60 -3.46 19.90
N ILE A 56 -11.23 -2.88 20.93
CA ILE A 56 -12.48 -2.09 20.76
C ILE A 56 -12.22 -0.63 20.41
N SER A 57 -11.15 -0.01 20.91
CA SER A 57 -10.89 1.42 20.67
C SER A 57 -10.63 1.70 19.18
N ASP A 58 -9.86 0.83 18.52
CA ASP A 58 -9.43 1.01 17.14
C ASP A 58 -10.61 1.08 16.11
N PRO A 59 -11.64 0.20 16.14
CA PRO A 59 -12.83 0.35 15.32
C PRO A 59 -13.67 1.60 15.63
N ILE A 60 -13.71 2.06 16.88
CA ILE A 60 -14.42 3.28 17.28
C ILE A 60 -13.70 4.49 16.70
N ASP A 61 -12.38 4.58 16.88
CA ASP A 61 -11.55 5.65 16.34
C ASP A 61 -11.65 5.71 14.81
N ARG A 62 -11.68 4.55 14.13
CA ARG A 62 -11.96 4.49 12.69
C ARG A 62 -13.32 5.08 12.33
N ALA A 63 -14.38 4.73 13.07
CA ALA A 63 -15.72 5.25 12.82
C ALA A 63 -15.78 6.77 13.00
N VAL A 64 -15.13 7.31 14.05
CA VAL A 64 -14.99 8.75 14.28
C VAL A 64 -14.24 9.42 13.12
N ARG A 65 -13.13 8.83 12.66
CA ARG A 65 -12.38 9.34 11.51
C ARG A 65 -13.23 9.44 10.24
N TRP A 66 -14.11 8.48 9.95
CA TRP A 66 -15.01 8.57 8.78
C TRP A 66 -15.98 9.76 8.84
N ILE A 67 -16.31 10.21 10.04
CA ILE A 67 -17.18 11.37 10.30
C ILE A 67 -16.37 12.66 10.18
N GLU A 68 -15.21 12.74 10.85
CA GLU A 68 -14.52 14.00 11.10
C GLU A 68 -13.34 14.28 10.16
N ALA A 69 -12.63 13.24 9.70
CA ALA A 69 -11.41 13.39 8.92
C ALA A 69 -11.68 14.00 7.53
N SER A 70 -10.66 14.62 6.92
CA SER A 70 -10.73 15.01 5.51
C SER A 70 -10.74 13.78 4.59
N GLU A 71 -11.35 13.90 3.42
CA GLU A 71 -11.31 12.81 2.41
C GLU A 71 -9.88 12.42 2.03
N PHE A 72 -8.95 13.37 2.05
CA PHE A 72 -7.53 13.09 1.81
C PHE A 72 -6.92 12.22 2.92
N LEU A 73 -7.14 12.57 4.19
CA LEU A 73 -6.62 11.81 5.32
C LEU A 73 -7.20 10.38 5.35
N LEU A 74 -8.47 10.24 4.96
CA LEU A 74 -9.11 8.92 4.82
C LEU A 74 -8.44 8.08 3.74
N LEU A 75 -8.07 8.69 2.61
CA LEU A 75 -7.31 8.00 1.56
C LEU A 75 -5.93 7.59 2.09
N GLN A 76 -5.20 8.49 2.77
CA GLN A 76 -3.83 8.24 3.25
C GLN A 76 -3.66 6.95 4.08
N ASN A 77 -4.67 6.53 4.85
CA ASN A 77 -4.58 5.27 5.60
C ASN A 77 -4.35 4.04 4.69
N TRP A 78 -4.97 4.04 3.50
CA TRP A 78 -4.78 2.98 2.52
C TRP A 78 -3.38 3.02 1.90
N TRP A 79 -2.86 4.24 1.66
CA TRP A 79 -1.49 4.44 1.20
C TRP A 79 -0.46 4.02 2.26
N LEU A 80 -0.71 4.28 3.54
CA LEU A 80 0.18 3.87 4.63
C LEU A 80 0.26 2.34 4.73
N ARG A 81 -0.87 1.65 4.59
CA ARG A 81 -0.88 0.18 4.55
C ARG A 81 -0.08 -0.35 3.37
N ALA A 82 -0.36 0.15 2.16
CA ALA A 82 0.37 -0.24 0.97
C ALA A 82 1.88 0.09 1.08
N LEU A 83 2.25 1.19 1.75
CA LEU A 83 3.65 1.52 2.00
C LEU A 83 4.35 0.45 2.85
N GLY A 84 3.68 -0.07 3.89
CA GLY A 84 4.22 -1.19 4.68
C GLY A 84 4.45 -2.43 3.82
N ASP A 85 3.45 -2.82 3.01
CA ASP A 85 3.59 -3.96 2.08
C ASP A 85 4.75 -3.75 1.08
N ILE A 86 4.96 -2.50 0.62
CA ILE A 86 6.05 -2.13 -0.29
C ILE A 86 7.41 -2.17 0.42
N GLU A 87 7.48 -1.77 1.69
CA GLU A 87 8.70 -1.81 2.48
C GLU A 87 9.18 -3.24 2.68
N ASP A 88 8.27 -4.13 3.07
CA ASP A 88 8.54 -5.57 3.20
C ASP A 88 8.99 -6.15 1.85
N ALA A 89 8.28 -5.81 0.76
CA ALA A 89 8.65 -6.26 -0.59
C ALA A 89 10.03 -5.76 -1.05
N VAL A 90 10.46 -4.56 -0.65
CA VAL A 90 11.79 -4.03 -0.96
C VAL A 90 12.87 -4.82 -0.22
N GLU A 91 12.66 -5.15 1.05
CA GLU A 91 13.61 -5.95 1.83
C GLU A 91 13.74 -7.37 1.27
N ASP A 92 12.61 -8.00 0.94
CA ASP A 92 12.58 -9.30 0.27
C ASP A 92 13.33 -9.26 -1.07
N LEU A 93 13.12 -8.21 -1.88
CA LEU A 93 13.81 -8.06 -3.15
C LEU A 93 15.33 -7.88 -2.97
N LEU A 94 15.78 -7.25 -1.88
CA LEU A 94 17.21 -7.13 -1.58
C LEU A 94 17.84 -8.49 -1.26
N VAL A 95 17.10 -9.38 -0.59
CA VAL A 95 17.53 -10.78 -0.37
C VAL A 95 17.69 -11.51 -1.70
N VAL A 96 16.76 -11.28 -2.65
CA VAL A 96 16.83 -11.89 -3.99
C VAL A 96 17.94 -11.33 -4.85
N ALA A 97 18.14 -10.02 -4.82
CA ALA A 97 19.17 -9.33 -5.59
C ALA A 97 20.60 -9.62 -5.09
N ASN A 98 20.76 -10.21 -3.90
CA ASN A 98 22.07 -10.42 -3.30
C ASN A 98 22.84 -11.56 -4.00
N PRO A 99 23.97 -11.27 -4.68
CA PRO A 99 24.74 -12.29 -5.40
C PRO A 99 25.38 -13.34 -4.48
N THR A 100 25.48 -13.09 -3.17
CA THR A 100 26.00 -14.10 -2.22
C THR A 100 24.95 -15.12 -1.80
N ASN A 101 23.68 -14.91 -2.15
CA ASN A 101 22.60 -15.84 -1.81
C ASN A 101 22.63 -17.04 -2.76
N ARG A 102 23.27 -18.13 -2.30
CA ARG A 102 23.49 -19.35 -3.10
C ARG A 102 22.22 -20.16 -3.37
N HIS A 103 21.14 -19.86 -2.67
CA HIS A 103 19.83 -20.50 -2.84
C HIS A 103 19.09 -19.96 -4.08
N ILE A 104 19.51 -18.82 -4.61
CA ILE A 104 18.83 -18.14 -5.71
C ILE A 104 19.60 -18.39 -7.00
N ARG A 105 18.91 -18.89 -8.01
CA ARG A 105 19.49 -19.37 -9.27
C ARG A 105 18.82 -18.75 -10.48
N GLY A 106 19.40 -18.99 -11.65
CA GLY A 106 18.83 -18.56 -12.94
C GLY A 106 18.80 -17.03 -13.08
N PRO A 107 17.79 -16.48 -13.78
CA PRO A 107 17.69 -15.05 -14.06
C PRO A 107 17.28 -14.20 -12.85
N LEU A 108 16.84 -14.83 -11.74
CA LEU A 108 16.20 -14.18 -10.60
C LEU A 108 17.04 -13.04 -9.98
N PRO A 109 18.35 -13.19 -9.69
CA PRO A 109 19.12 -12.09 -9.11
C PRO A 109 19.22 -10.87 -10.04
N GLN A 110 19.33 -11.10 -11.34
CA GLN A 110 19.45 -10.03 -12.34
C GLN A 110 18.11 -9.31 -12.53
N LEU A 111 17.00 -10.06 -12.57
CA LEU A 111 15.65 -9.50 -12.60
C LEU A 111 15.34 -8.69 -11.33
N ALA A 112 15.71 -9.21 -10.16
CA ALA A 112 15.59 -8.49 -8.89
C ALA A 112 16.41 -7.21 -8.87
N GLN A 113 17.68 -7.26 -9.28
CA GLN A 113 18.53 -6.07 -9.38
C GLN A 113 17.96 -5.01 -10.33
N SER A 114 17.40 -5.45 -11.47
CA SER A 114 16.82 -4.54 -12.46
C SER A 114 15.53 -3.86 -11.98
N SER A 115 14.79 -4.48 -11.06
CA SER A 115 13.52 -3.97 -10.51
C SER A 115 13.69 -3.16 -9.22
N LEU A 116 14.84 -3.22 -8.54
CA LEU A 116 15.12 -2.40 -7.35
C LEU A 116 14.88 -0.89 -7.56
N PRO A 117 15.32 -0.25 -8.66
CA PRO A 117 15.03 1.17 -8.89
C PRO A 117 13.52 1.44 -9.01
N LEU A 118 12.78 0.54 -9.65
CA LEU A 118 11.32 0.64 -9.80
C LEU A 118 10.63 0.61 -8.44
N LEU A 119 10.91 -0.39 -7.60
CA LEU A 119 10.29 -0.50 -6.28
C LEU A 119 10.69 0.66 -5.36
N LYS A 120 11.95 1.11 -5.40
CA LYS A 120 12.40 2.30 -4.66
C LYS A 120 11.65 3.56 -5.07
N LEU A 121 11.38 3.74 -6.37
CA LEU A 121 10.58 4.86 -6.85
C LEU A 121 9.12 4.76 -6.40
N ILE A 122 8.53 3.57 -6.45
CA ILE A 122 7.17 3.35 -5.93
C ILE A 122 7.13 3.68 -4.43
N ARG A 123 8.06 3.17 -3.63
CA ARG A 123 8.19 3.53 -2.20
C ARG A 123 8.34 5.04 -1.99
N LEU A 124 9.17 5.69 -2.80
CA LEU A 124 9.37 7.15 -2.74
C LEU A 124 8.06 7.90 -3.04
N PHE A 125 7.22 7.39 -3.94
CA PHE A 125 5.92 7.98 -4.24
C PHE A 125 5.00 7.97 -3.03
N PHE A 126 4.81 6.81 -2.41
CA PHE A 126 3.93 6.66 -1.27
C PHE A 126 4.42 7.49 -0.08
N ASN A 127 5.73 7.51 0.20
CA ASN A 127 6.31 8.38 1.21
C ASN A 127 6.04 9.85 0.93
N LYS A 128 6.31 10.32 -0.29
CA LYS A 128 6.10 11.73 -0.64
C LYS A 128 4.63 12.13 -0.52
N PHE A 129 3.71 11.23 -0.88
CA PHE A 129 2.27 11.46 -0.78
C PHE A 129 1.79 11.46 0.68
N PHE A 130 2.36 10.59 1.51
CA PHE A 130 2.11 10.56 2.95
C PHE A 130 2.58 11.85 3.63
N ASP A 131 3.84 12.24 3.41
CA ASP A 131 4.44 13.48 3.91
C ASP A 131 3.63 14.71 3.50
N LEU A 132 3.13 14.73 2.26
CA LEU A 132 2.32 15.83 1.74
C LEU A 132 1.05 16.04 2.58
N GLY A 133 0.38 14.98 3.02
CA GLY A 133 -0.81 15.14 3.85
C GLY A 133 -0.52 15.53 5.27
N LEU A 134 0.54 14.97 5.88
CA LEU A 134 0.93 15.38 7.22
C LEU A 134 1.32 16.86 7.26
N ALA A 135 2.10 17.31 6.28
CA ALA A 135 2.57 18.69 6.21
C ALA A 135 1.45 19.70 5.95
N LYS A 136 0.31 19.26 5.43
CA LYS A 136 -0.78 20.13 4.97
C LYS A 136 -2.13 19.76 5.54
N GLU A 137 -2.17 18.94 6.60
CA GLU A 137 -3.42 18.37 7.14
C GLU A 137 -4.45 19.46 7.44
N GLU A 138 -4.02 20.55 8.08
CA GLU A 138 -4.87 21.70 8.44
C GLU A 138 -5.36 22.51 7.23
N LEU A 139 -4.67 22.44 6.09
CA LEU A 139 -4.99 23.19 4.87
C LEU A 139 -5.92 22.40 3.94
N VAL A 140 -6.07 21.09 4.16
CA VAL A 140 -6.86 20.23 3.28
C VAL A 140 -8.34 20.42 3.57
N LYS A 141 -9.10 20.77 2.54
CA LYS A 141 -10.57 20.76 2.58
C LYS A 141 -11.07 19.40 3.07
N SER A 142 -12.07 19.40 3.95
CA SER A 142 -12.71 18.17 4.41
C SER A 142 -13.25 17.31 3.25
N TYR A 143 -13.55 17.93 2.10
CA TYR A 143 -14.07 17.27 0.91
C TYR A 143 -13.29 17.67 -0.35
N THR A 144 -13.02 16.67 -1.17
CA THR A 144 -12.56 16.84 -2.56
C THR A 144 -13.78 17.00 -3.47
N ASP A 145 -13.59 17.37 -4.73
CA ASP A 145 -14.67 17.31 -5.73
C ASP A 145 -14.76 15.93 -6.43
N MET A 146 -14.05 14.91 -5.93
CA MET A 146 -14.16 13.54 -6.45
C MET A 146 -15.56 12.95 -6.23
N SER A 147 -16.03 12.18 -7.21
CA SER A 147 -17.21 11.33 -7.05
C SER A 147 -16.93 10.16 -6.09
N THR A 148 -17.99 9.49 -5.63
CA THR A 148 -17.82 8.28 -4.79
C THR A 148 -17.06 7.17 -5.52
N GLU A 149 -17.30 7.00 -6.82
CA GLU A 149 -16.57 6.01 -7.63
C GLU A 149 -15.10 6.36 -7.76
N GLN A 150 -14.77 7.64 -7.96
CA GLN A 150 -13.37 8.09 -8.04
C GLN A 150 -12.63 7.91 -6.71
N LEU A 151 -13.28 8.18 -5.58
CA LEU A 151 -12.69 7.93 -4.25
C LEU A 151 -12.45 6.44 -4.00
N LEU A 152 -13.40 5.58 -4.37
CA LEU A 152 -13.26 4.13 -4.26
C LEU A 152 -12.16 3.59 -5.18
N SER A 153 -12.04 4.12 -6.40
CA SER A 153 -10.94 3.79 -7.31
C SER A 153 -9.60 4.24 -6.74
N PHE A 154 -9.52 5.43 -6.15
CA PHE A 154 -8.31 5.94 -5.53
C PHE A 154 -7.83 5.07 -4.36
N GLU A 155 -8.78 4.65 -3.52
CA GLU A 155 -8.53 3.66 -2.47
C GLU A 155 -8.02 2.34 -3.07
N LYS A 156 -8.70 1.84 -4.10
CA LYS A 156 -8.37 0.57 -4.73
C LYS A 156 -6.98 0.58 -5.37
N PHE A 157 -6.52 1.70 -5.94
CA PHE A 157 -5.18 1.78 -6.53
C PHE A 157 -4.07 1.47 -5.53
N ALA A 158 -4.19 1.88 -4.27
CA ALA A 158 -3.19 1.55 -3.25
C ALA A 158 -3.08 0.02 -3.07
N GLN A 159 -4.22 -0.67 -3.00
CA GLN A 159 -4.28 -2.12 -2.90
C GLN A 159 -3.77 -2.81 -4.18
N ASP A 160 -4.26 -2.42 -5.34
CA ASP A 160 -3.87 -3.02 -6.63
C ASP A 160 -2.35 -2.87 -6.88
N ILE A 161 -1.75 -1.74 -6.48
CA ILE A 161 -0.30 -1.52 -6.58
C ILE A 161 0.46 -2.44 -5.61
N ALA A 162 0.03 -2.53 -4.35
CA ALA A 162 0.65 -3.41 -3.36
C ALA A 162 0.59 -4.88 -3.81
N GLU A 163 -0.57 -5.34 -4.29
CA GLU A 163 -0.76 -6.69 -4.83
C GLU A 163 0.12 -6.96 -6.06
N ALA A 164 0.25 -5.98 -6.96
CA ALA A 164 1.12 -6.11 -8.12
C ALA A 164 2.61 -6.23 -7.74
N ILE A 165 3.04 -5.48 -6.71
CA ILE A 165 4.42 -5.51 -6.19
C ILE A 165 4.68 -6.83 -5.46
N LEU A 166 3.77 -7.25 -4.59
CA LEU A 166 3.87 -8.53 -3.89
C LEU A 166 3.95 -9.68 -4.90
N GLY A 167 3.07 -9.68 -5.89
CA GLY A 167 3.10 -10.69 -6.95
C GLY A 167 4.39 -10.66 -7.77
N LEU A 168 5.03 -9.50 -7.95
CA LEU A 168 6.33 -9.39 -8.60
C LEU A 168 7.45 -9.98 -7.74
N VAL A 169 7.47 -9.68 -6.44
CA VAL A 169 8.52 -10.18 -5.53
C VAL A 169 8.36 -11.67 -5.26
N CYS A 170 7.15 -12.17 -5.01
CA CYS A 170 6.91 -13.60 -4.84
C CYS A 170 7.28 -14.38 -6.11
N GLY A 171 7.02 -13.84 -7.30
CA GLY A 171 7.46 -14.46 -8.56
C GLY A 171 8.99 -14.49 -8.74
N LEU A 172 9.75 -13.79 -7.90
CA LEU A 172 11.21 -13.81 -7.88
C LEU A 172 11.80 -14.65 -6.73
N GLN A 173 10.94 -15.14 -5.83
CA GLN A 173 11.27 -16.01 -4.70
C GLN A 173 10.83 -17.43 -5.05
N GLU A 174 11.60 -18.15 -5.87
CA GLU A 174 11.29 -19.55 -6.20
C GLU A 174 11.78 -20.52 -5.12
N GLU A 175 11.06 -21.64 -4.95
CA GLU A 175 11.44 -22.76 -4.08
C GLU A 175 12.44 -23.70 -4.78
N GLU A 176 13.34 -24.32 -4.01
CA GLU A 176 14.54 -25.04 -4.51
C GLU A 176 14.27 -26.25 -5.44
N ASP A 177 13.02 -26.73 -5.55
CA ASP A 177 12.68 -28.04 -6.13
C ASP A 177 11.98 -28.00 -7.51
N GLU A 178 11.69 -26.82 -8.09
CA GLU A 178 11.02 -26.74 -9.41
C GLU A 178 12.01 -26.71 -10.58
N VAL A 179 11.69 -27.43 -11.66
CA VAL A 179 12.42 -27.32 -12.93
C VAL A 179 12.06 -25.98 -13.55
N VAL A 180 12.99 -25.03 -13.44
CA VAL A 180 12.77 -23.63 -13.77
C VAL A 180 12.86 -23.36 -15.28
N ASP A 181 11.74 -22.95 -15.91
CA ASP A 181 11.73 -22.37 -17.25
C ASP A 181 12.07 -20.87 -17.18
N GLN A 182 13.33 -20.54 -17.52
CA GLN A 182 13.86 -19.18 -17.46
C GLN A 182 13.16 -18.21 -18.42
N ALA A 183 12.66 -18.70 -19.56
CA ALA A 183 11.90 -17.88 -20.50
C ALA A 183 10.54 -17.52 -19.92
N GLN A 184 9.87 -18.50 -19.28
CA GLN A 184 8.59 -18.29 -18.61
C GLN A 184 8.73 -17.29 -17.44
N ILE A 185 9.76 -17.40 -16.59
CA ILE A 185 10.02 -16.41 -15.52
C ILE A 185 10.14 -15.01 -16.11
N SER A 186 10.93 -14.86 -17.17
CA SER A 186 11.20 -13.54 -17.77
C SER A 186 9.92 -12.93 -18.34
N LEU A 187 9.06 -13.74 -18.96
CA LEU A 187 7.75 -13.33 -19.46
C LEU A 187 6.80 -12.91 -18.33
N ASP A 188 6.69 -13.71 -17.27
CA ASP A 188 5.83 -13.41 -16.12
C ASP A 188 6.29 -12.16 -15.38
N PHE A 189 7.61 -12.01 -15.18
CA PHE A 189 8.20 -10.79 -14.64
C PHE A 189 7.86 -9.57 -15.48
N MET A 190 8.01 -9.64 -16.81
CA MET A 190 7.65 -8.54 -17.71
C MET A 190 6.17 -8.18 -17.63
N HIS A 191 5.29 -9.18 -17.57
CA HIS A 191 3.85 -8.94 -17.44
C HIS A 191 3.53 -8.18 -16.15
N ARG A 192 4.14 -8.59 -15.03
CA ARG A 192 3.96 -7.93 -13.72
C ARG A 192 4.54 -6.52 -13.68
N VAL A 193 5.73 -6.30 -14.25
CA VAL A 193 6.31 -4.94 -14.35
C VAL A 193 5.41 -4.03 -15.21
N LYS A 194 4.87 -4.53 -16.32
CA LYS A 194 4.00 -3.76 -17.21
C LYS A 194 2.65 -3.40 -16.57
N SER A 195 2.10 -4.26 -15.71
CA SER A 195 0.79 -4.01 -15.08
C SER A 195 0.78 -2.81 -14.14
N LEU A 196 1.95 -2.39 -13.61
CA LEU A 196 2.08 -1.22 -12.75
C LEU A 196 1.83 0.11 -13.49
N SER A 197 2.15 0.18 -14.78
CA SER A 197 2.05 1.42 -15.57
C SER A 197 0.62 1.98 -15.65
N PRO A 198 -0.41 1.22 -16.05
CA PRO A 198 -1.80 1.74 -16.11
C PRO A 198 -2.35 2.14 -14.74
N LEU A 199 -1.92 1.47 -13.65
CA LEU A 199 -2.31 1.82 -12.29
C LEU A 199 -1.80 3.23 -11.93
N PHE A 200 -0.50 3.46 -12.12
CA PHE A 200 0.10 4.78 -11.85
C PHE A 200 -0.43 5.86 -12.79
N GLN A 201 -0.68 5.58 -14.06
CA GLN A 201 -1.27 6.56 -14.98
C GLN A 201 -2.65 7.04 -14.50
N SER A 202 -3.50 6.10 -14.09
CA SER A 202 -4.85 6.39 -13.60
C SER A 202 -4.81 7.13 -12.26
N LEU A 203 -3.92 6.71 -11.36
CA LEU A 203 -3.67 7.37 -10.09
C LEU A 203 -3.17 8.81 -10.26
N LEU A 204 -2.21 9.03 -11.16
CA LEU A 204 -1.65 10.33 -11.45
C LEU A 204 -2.69 11.26 -12.08
N LEU A 205 -3.58 10.74 -12.92
CA LEU A 205 -4.69 11.50 -13.48
C LEU A 205 -5.61 12.02 -12.36
N LEU A 206 -6.08 11.15 -11.47
CA LEU A 206 -6.92 11.57 -10.34
C LEU A 206 -6.17 12.52 -9.40
N SER A 207 -4.89 12.26 -9.15
CA SER A 207 -4.06 13.12 -8.30
C SER A 207 -3.94 14.52 -8.88
N ASN A 208 -3.66 14.66 -10.17
CA ASN A 208 -3.59 15.95 -10.85
C ASN A 208 -4.92 16.71 -10.85
N LEU A 209 -6.04 16.00 -11.00
CA LEU A 209 -7.36 16.62 -11.07
C LEU A 209 -7.91 17.04 -9.71
N TYR A 210 -7.66 16.25 -8.66
CA TYR A 210 -8.39 16.38 -7.41
C TYR A 210 -7.52 16.52 -6.16
N ILE A 211 -6.26 16.07 -6.20
CA ILE A 211 -5.37 16.11 -5.04
C ILE A 211 -4.48 17.34 -5.08
N ILE A 212 -3.74 17.53 -6.17
CA ILE A 212 -2.83 18.67 -6.34
C ILE A 212 -3.56 20.01 -6.14
N PRO A 213 -4.77 20.22 -6.69
CA PRO A 213 -5.50 21.48 -6.51
C PRO A 213 -5.96 21.75 -5.06
N LEU A 214 -5.90 20.77 -4.15
CA LEU A 214 -6.20 20.99 -2.73
C LEU A 214 -5.09 21.78 -2.03
N PHE A 215 -3.92 21.87 -2.65
CA PHE A 215 -2.71 22.43 -2.07
C PHE A 215 -2.24 23.64 -2.91
N PRO A 216 -2.89 24.81 -2.78
CA PRO A 216 -2.50 25.99 -3.55
C PRO A 216 -1.04 26.38 -3.26
N ASP A 217 -0.33 26.80 -4.31
CA ASP A 217 1.09 27.15 -4.27
C ASP A 217 1.40 28.38 -3.37
N SER A 218 0.38 29.08 -2.88
CA SER A 218 0.50 30.34 -2.11
C SER A 218 1.05 30.18 -0.69
N ASP A 219 1.01 28.97 -0.11
CA ASP A 219 1.38 28.73 1.30
C ASP A 219 2.65 27.88 1.48
N LEU A 220 3.40 27.64 0.40
CA LEU A 220 4.62 26.83 0.45
C LEU A 220 5.83 27.66 0.86
N SER A 221 6.42 27.32 2.00
CA SER A 221 7.77 27.74 2.38
C SER A 221 8.76 27.44 1.23
N PRO A 222 9.70 28.34 0.92
CA PRO A 222 10.63 28.22 -0.22
C PRO A 222 11.56 26.98 -0.18
N SER A 223 11.52 26.17 0.88
CA SER A 223 12.29 24.93 1.02
C SER A 223 11.58 23.67 0.49
N GLN A 224 10.29 23.73 0.15
CA GLN A 224 9.54 22.57 -0.33
C GLN A 224 9.35 22.63 -1.85
N ILE A 225 10.06 21.78 -2.60
CA ILE A 225 9.80 21.57 -4.03
C ILE A 225 8.31 21.34 -4.22
N SER A 226 7.66 22.14 -5.07
CA SER A 226 6.24 22.00 -5.35
C SER A 226 5.94 20.58 -5.85
N PHE A 227 4.84 20.01 -5.38
CA PHE A 227 4.54 18.59 -5.60
C PHE A 227 4.44 18.23 -7.08
N LYS A 228 3.96 19.16 -7.92
CA LYS A 228 3.75 18.95 -9.35
C LYS A 228 5.06 18.76 -10.15
N PRO A 229 6.08 19.65 -10.08
CA PRO A 229 7.39 19.40 -10.67
C PRO A 229 8.03 18.09 -10.20
N TRP A 230 7.98 17.81 -8.90
CA TRP A 230 8.50 16.54 -8.37
C TRP A 230 7.79 15.33 -8.98
N LEU A 231 6.47 15.38 -9.15
CA LEU A 231 5.66 14.32 -9.75
C LEU A 231 6.05 14.04 -11.21
N VAL A 232 6.35 15.09 -11.98
CA VAL A 232 6.82 14.97 -13.38
C VAL A 232 8.19 14.27 -13.44
N THR A 233 9.12 14.71 -12.60
CA THR A 233 10.45 14.06 -12.50
C THR A 233 10.31 12.61 -12.08
N TRP A 234 9.50 12.35 -11.05
CA TRP A 234 9.23 11.00 -10.56
C TRP A 234 8.67 10.09 -11.66
N TYR A 235 7.65 10.55 -12.40
CA TYR A 235 7.04 9.74 -13.45
C TYR A 235 8.03 9.41 -14.59
N THR A 236 8.91 10.35 -14.92
CA THR A 236 9.97 10.12 -15.91
C THR A 236 10.93 9.03 -15.45
N LEU A 237 11.38 9.09 -14.18
CA LEU A 237 12.26 8.08 -13.60
C LEU A 237 11.56 6.72 -13.48
N PHE A 238 10.29 6.70 -13.09
CA PHE A 238 9.47 5.50 -13.02
C PHE A 238 9.39 4.83 -14.39
N PHE A 239 9.06 5.58 -15.43
CA PHE A 239 9.00 5.06 -16.79
C PHE A 239 10.34 4.49 -17.27
N GLN A 240 11.45 5.17 -16.96
CA GLN A 240 12.79 4.67 -17.28
C GLN A 240 13.12 3.37 -16.54
N ALA A 241 12.84 3.28 -15.24
CA ALA A 241 13.06 2.09 -14.44
C ALA A 241 12.25 0.89 -14.94
N THR A 242 10.96 1.10 -15.24
CA THR A 242 10.07 0.09 -15.85
C THR A 242 10.65 -0.44 -17.17
N ASN A 243 11.08 0.45 -18.07
CA ASN A 243 11.65 0.03 -19.35
C ASN A 243 12.98 -0.71 -19.19
N ASN A 244 13.82 -0.30 -18.23
CA ASN A 244 15.08 -0.97 -17.98
C ASN A 244 14.87 -2.40 -17.45
N ALA A 245 13.94 -2.59 -16.50
CA ALA A 245 13.56 -3.91 -16.01
C ALA A 245 13.04 -4.81 -17.14
N ILE A 246 12.15 -4.30 -18.01
CA ILE A 246 11.64 -5.04 -19.17
C ILE A 246 12.77 -5.41 -20.14
N LYS A 247 13.73 -4.50 -20.40
CA LYS A 247 14.88 -4.79 -21.27
C LYS A 247 15.75 -5.90 -20.71
N THR A 248 16.04 -5.88 -19.40
CA THR A 248 16.80 -6.95 -18.74
C THR A 248 16.12 -8.29 -18.92
N ALA A 249 14.80 -8.37 -18.70
CA ALA A 249 14.05 -9.62 -18.87
C ALA A 249 14.05 -10.13 -20.31
N ASN A 250 13.90 -9.25 -21.31
CA ASN A 250 14.00 -9.64 -22.72
C ASN A 250 15.39 -10.22 -23.06
N LEU A 251 16.47 -9.62 -22.56
CA LEU A 251 17.83 -10.12 -22.82
C LEU A 251 18.01 -11.53 -22.24
N LEU A 252 17.57 -11.74 -21.00
CA LEU A 252 17.66 -13.04 -20.33
C LEU A 252 16.78 -14.12 -20.99
N SER A 253 15.69 -13.73 -21.64
CA SER A 253 14.87 -14.66 -22.43
C SER A 253 15.50 -15.02 -23.80
N GLN A 254 16.38 -14.16 -24.33
CA GLN A 254 17.00 -14.33 -25.66
C GLN A 254 18.34 -15.04 -25.62
N ASP A 255 19.07 -14.98 -24.50
CA ASP A 255 20.34 -15.70 -24.29
C ASP A 255 20.15 -17.24 -24.17
N LEU A 256 18.97 -17.76 -24.49
CA LEU A 256 18.55 -19.16 -24.34
C LEU A 256 18.31 -19.91 -25.68
N ASP A 257 18.47 -19.22 -26.82
CA ASP A 257 18.48 -19.78 -28.18
C ASP A 257 19.92 -19.96 -28.72
#